data_AF-A0A386B1D3-F1
#
_entry.id   AF-A0A386B1D3-F1
#
_cell.length_a   1.000
_cell.length_b   1.000
_cell.length_c   1.000
_cell.angle_alpha   90.00
_cell.angle_beta   90.00
_cell.angle_gamma   90.00
#
_symmetry.space_group_name_H-M   'P 1'
#
loop_
_entity.id
_entity.type
_entity.pdbx_description
1 polymer ?
#
loop_
_entity_poly.entity_id
_entity_poly.type
_entity_poly.pdbx_seq_one_letter_code
_entity_poly.pdbx_strand_id
1 'polypeptide(L)'
;MTRVKRGYHGRKRHKKKLLIAKGFRGASSLLFKNANQQFLKAFQNAFTHRRLRKRYFRAVWICRTNAKARQFGFNYAELRHSFSQQYSTCSAAHLFNRKILAQLALYDG
;
A
#
# COMPACT_ATOMS: atom_id res chain seq x y z
N MET A 1 -27.63 44.31 -8.06
CA MET A 1 -27.02 42.96 -8.17
C MET A 1 -28.13 41.91 -8.24
N THR A 2 -28.01 40.91 -9.12
CA THR A 2 -29.02 39.85 -9.33
C THR A 2 -28.76 38.61 -8.47
N ARG A 3 -29.79 38.07 -7.83
CA ARG A 3 -29.69 36.88 -6.96
C ARG A 3 -29.62 35.60 -7.80
N VAL A 4 -28.47 34.92 -7.80
CA VAL A 4 -28.30 33.60 -8.45
C VAL A 4 -28.69 32.47 -7.48
N LYS A 5 -29.67 31.64 -7.84
CA LYS A 5 -30.11 30.49 -7.03
C LYS A 5 -29.19 29.28 -7.24
N ARG A 6 -29.02 28.47 -6.18
CA ARG A 6 -28.14 27.28 -6.18
C ARG A 6 -28.60 26.13 -7.10
N GLY A 7 -29.90 26.05 -7.39
CA GLY A 7 -30.50 25.17 -8.40
C GLY A 7 -30.01 23.71 -8.39
N TYR A 8 -29.86 23.14 -9.58
CA TYR A 8 -29.46 21.74 -9.81
C TYR A 8 -28.01 21.42 -9.42
N HIS A 9 -27.13 22.42 -9.34
CA HIS A 9 -25.70 22.22 -9.06
C HIS A 9 -25.44 21.55 -7.71
N GLY A 10 -26.28 21.82 -6.70
CA GLY A 10 -26.21 21.15 -5.40
C GLY A 10 -26.47 19.63 -5.51
N ARG A 11 -27.52 19.25 -6.24
CA ARG A 11 -27.90 17.85 -6.47
C ARG A 11 -26.82 17.12 -7.28
N LYS A 12 -26.28 17.74 -8.32
CA LYS A 12 -25.17 17.18 -9.14
C LYS A 12 -23.95 16.88 -8.29
N ARG A 13 -23.56 17.79 -7.39
CA ARG A 13 -22.44 17.59 -6.45
C ARG A 13 -22.68 16.42 -5.49
N HIS A 14 -23.88 16.31 -4.93
CA HIS A 14 -24.20 15.21 -4.00
C HIS A 14 -24.18 13.86 -4.71
N LYS A 15 -24.78 13.77 -5.90
CA LYS A 15 -24.71 12.56 -6.73
C LYS A 15 -23.27 12.15 -7.01
N LYS A 16 -22.38 13.06 -7.41
CA LYS A 16 -20.96 12.75 -7.66
C LYS A 16 -20.28 12.10 -6.46
N LYS A 17 -20.54 12.59 -5.24
CA LYS A 17 -19.95 12.01 -4.01
C LYS A 17 -20.55 10.65 -3.66
N LEU A 18 -21.88 10.49 -3.81
CA LEU A 18 -22.54 9.20 -3.58
C LEU A 18 -22.10 8.13 -4.59
N LEU A 19 -21.82 8.51 -5.85
CA LEU A 19 -21.26 7.59 -6.84
C LEU A 19 -19.93 6.98 -6.38
N ILE A 20 -19.06 7.77 -5.75
CA ILE A 20 -17.77 7.29 -5.21
C ILE A 20 -17.98 6.42 -3.97
N ALA A 21 -19.01 6.72 -3.17
CA ALA A 21 -19.32 6.03 -1.92
C ALA A 21 -20.23 4.78 -2.09
N LYS A 22 -20.55 4.35 -3.31
CA LYS A 22 -21.50 3.25 -3.59
C LYS A 22 -21.21 1.94 -2.86
N GLY A 23 -19.94 1.63 -2.61
CA GLY A 23 -19.53 0.39 -1.92
C GLY A 23 -19.52 0.50 -0.39
N PHE A 24 -19.88 1.64 0.19
CA PHE A 24 -19.88 1.80 1.64
C PHE A 24 -21.10 1.13 2.28
N ARG A 25 -20.89 0.61 3.49
CA ARG A 25 -21.93 -0.12 4.23
C ARG A 25 -23.01 0.83 4.75
N GLY A 26 -24.27 0.43 4.59
CA GLY A 26 -25.44 1.09 5.20
C GLY A 26 -25.60 2.56 4.83
N ALA A 27 -25.89 3.41 5.83
CA ALA A 27 -26.15 4.83 5.62
C ALA A 27 -24.99 5.61 4.95
N SER A 28 -23.76 5.07 4.99
CA SER A 28 -22.57 5.68 4.38
C SER A 28 -22.56 5.62 2.85
N SER A 29 -23.42 4.84 2.20
CA SER A 29 -23.61 4.85 0.73
C SER A 29 -24.87 5.59 0.30
N LEU A 30 -25.81 5.84 1.22
CA LEU A 30 -27.12 6.43 0.93
C LEU A 30 -27.20 7.92 1.30
N LEU A 31 -26.76 8.29 2.51
CA LEU A 31 -26.90 9.65 3.04
C LEU A 31 -25.66 10.48 2.72
N PHE A 32 -25.83 11.63 2.08
CA PHE A 32 -24.72 12.49 1.63
C PHE A 32 -23.77 12.91 2.78
N LYS A 33 -24.31 13.26 3.95
CA LYS A 33 -23.50 13.70 5.10
C LYS A 33 -22.58 12.58 5.58
N ASN A 34 -23.14 11.40 5.84
CA ASN A 34 -22.40 10.23 6.31
C ASN A 34 -21.41 9.75 5.24
N ALA A 35 -21.86 9.69 3.98
CA ALA A 35 -21.01 9.34 2.84
C ALA A 35 -19.79 10.26 2.72
N ASN A 36 -19.99 11.56 2.87
CA ASN A 36 -18.88 12.53 2.78
C ASN A 36 -17.89 12.39 3.95
N GLN A 37 -18.38 12.17 5.17
CA GLN A 37 -17.51 11.92 6.33
C GLN A 37 -16.67 10.65 6.13
N GLN A 38 -17.31 9.56 5.71
CA GLN A 38 -16.62 8.29 5.45
C GLN A 38 -15.64 8.40 4.29
N PHE A 39 -16.02 9.13 3.23
CA PHE A 39 -15.16 9.40 2.08
C PHE A 39 -13.86 10.11 2.48
N LEU A 40 -13.95 11.14 3.34
CA LEU A 40 -12.77 11.88 3.80
C LEU A 40 -11.81 10.97 4.59
N LYS A 41 -12.35 10.16 5.51
CA LYS A 41 -11.56 9.17 6.27
C LYS A 41 -10.91 8.14 5.34
N ALA A 42 -11.67 7.60 4.38
CA ALA A 42 -11.17 6.65 3.40
C ALA A 42 -10.04 7.24 2.54
N PHE A 43 -10.14 8.52 2.16
CA PHE A 43 -9.12 9.20 1.37
C PHE A 43 -7.81 9.40 2.14
N GLN A 44 -7.90 9.80 3.41
CA GLN A 44 -6.74 9.90 4.30
C GLN A 44 -6.06 8.53 4.47
N ASN A 45 -6.86 7.50 4.74
CA ASN A 45 -6.36 6.13 4.84
C ASN A 45 -5.72 5.66 3.52
N ALA A 46 -6.32 5.93 2.37
CA ALA A 46 -5.72 5.56 1.08
C ALA A 46 -4.33 6.20 0.87
N PHE A 47 -4.12 7.43 1.32
CA PHE A 47 -2.81 8.08 1.26
C PHE A 47 -1.79 7.40 2.19
N THR A 48 -2.14 7.18 3.46
CA THR A 48 -1.23 6.54 4.44
C THR A 48 -0.92 5.09 4.04
N HIS A 49 -1.95 4.32 3.68
CA HIS A 49 -1.81 2.91 3.30
C HIS A 49 -1.01 2.71 2.01
N ARG A 50 -1.00 3.65 1.06
CA ARG A 50 -0.07 3.58 -0.09
C ARG A 50 1.40 3.55 0.33
N ARG A 51 1.76 4.30 1.38
CA ARG A 51 3.11 4.31 1.95
C ARG A 51 3.37 3.05 2.79
N LEU A 52 2.38 2.62 3.57
CA LEU A 52 2.50 1.40 4.40
C LEU A 52 2.59 0.13 3.55
N ARG A 53 1.87 0.03 2.42
CA ARG A 53 1.90 -1.11 1.50
C ARG A 53 3.32 -1.44 1.03
N LYS A 54 4.16 -0.42 0.80
CA LYS A 54 5.59 -0.61 0.47
C LYS A 54 6.37 -1.29 1.60
N ARG A 55 6.08 -0.94 2.86
CA ARG A 55 6.71 -1.55 4.05
C ARG A 55 6.20 -2.97 4.28
N TYR A 56 4.90 -3.18 4.14
CA TYR A 56 4.28 -4.50 4.30
C TYR A 56 4.88 -5.51 3.32
N PHE A 57 4.97 -5.17 2.03
CA PHE A 57 5.61 -6.07 1.06
C PHE A 57 7.08 -6.33 1.38
N ARG A 58 7.82 -5.31 1.82
CA ARG A 58 9.21 -5.49 2.24
C ARG A 58 9.31 -6.48 3.40
N ALA A 59 8.43 -6.41 4.39
CA ALA A 59 8.41 -7.35 5.51
C ALA A 59 8.11 -8.79 5.03
N VAL A 60 7.14 -8.97 4.14
CA VAL A 60 6.81 -10.27 3.54
C VAL A 60 8.01 -10.84 2.76
N TRP A 61 8.71 -10.01 1.98
CA TRP A 61 9.89 -10.45 1.23
C TRP A 61 11.02 -10.90 2.16
N ILE A 62 11.28 -10.14 3.23
CA ILE A 62 12.28 -10.52 4.24
C ILE A 62 11.89 -11.85 4.91
N CYS A 63 10.62 -12.01 5.28
CA CYS A 63 10.12 -13.23 5.92
C CYS A 63 10.30 -14.46 5.01
N ARG A 64 9.94 -14.34 3.73
CA ARG A 64 10.11 -15.42 2.73
C ARG A 64 11.57 -15.80 2.54
N THR A 65 12.45 -14.81 2.33
CA THR A 65 13.88 -15.06 2.18
C THR A 65 14.49 -15.66 3.44
N ASN A 66 14.07 -15.19 4.62
CA ASN A 66 14.53 -15.74 5.90
C ASN A 66 14.10 -17.20 6.08
N ALA A 67 12.86 -17.56 5.74
CA ALA A 67 12.39 -18.93 5.81
C ALA A 67 13.25 -19.88 4.96
N LYS A 68 13.64 -19.46 3.75
CA LYS A 68 14.53 -20.25 2.90
C LYS A 68 15.97 -20.27 3.41
N ALA A 69 16.51 -19.13 3.86
CA ALA A 69 17.86 -19.04 4.42
C ALA A 69 18.05 -19.98 5.63
N ARG A 70 17.01 -20.10 6.47
CA ARG A 70 17.00 -20.99 7.63
C ARG A 70 17.12 -22.47 7.24
N GLN A 71 16.62 -22.88 6.08
CA GLN A 71 16.80 -24.26 5.58
C GLN A 71 18.29 -24.56 5.31
N PHE A 72 19.06 -23.55 4.96
CA PHE A 72 20.51 -23.66 4.74
C PHE A 72 21.34 -23.33 5.98
N GLY A 73 20.71 -23.20 7.16
CA GLY A 73 21.40 -22.92 8.42
C GLY A 73 21.78 -21.45 8.65
N PHE A 74 21.40 -20.54 7.75
CA PHE A 74 21.73 -19.11 7.87
C PHE A 74 20.56 -18.27 8.38
N ASN A 75 20.87 -17.17 9.05
CA ASN A 75 19.91 -16.11 9.35
C ASN A 75 19.85 -15.07 8.23
N TYR A 76 18.71 -14.39 8.06
CA TYR A 76 18.59 -13.30 7.07
C TYR A 76 19.62 -12.18 7.26
N ALA A 77 19.99 -11.85 8.50
CA ALA A 77 20.99 -10.83 8.79
C ALA A 77 22.39 -11.24 8.29
N GLU A 78 22.79 -12.49 8.55
CA GLU A 78 24.04 -13.09 8.07
C GLU A 78 24.05 -13.14 6.55
N LEU A 79 23.00 -13.69 5.93
CA LEU A 79 22.88 -13.76 4.47
C LEU A 79 22.96 -12.37 3.82
N ARG A 80 22.33 -11.36 4.42
CA ARG A 80 22.42 -9.98 3.93
C ARG A 80 23.82 -9.40 4.09
N HIS A 81 24.49 -9.73 5.18
CA HIS A 81 25.87 -9.29 5.44
C HIS A 81 26.84 -9.94 4.44
N SER A 82 26.72 -11.25 4.21
CA SER A 82 27.53 -11.99 3.22
C SER A 82 27.35 -11.40 1.81
N PHE A 83 26.13 -11.10 1.39
CA PHE A 83 25.91 -10.39 0.13
C PHE A 83 26.57 -9.00 0.11
N SER A 84 26.49 -8.24 1.20
CA SER A 84 27.12 -6.91 1.24
C SER A 84 28.65 -6.97 1.16
N GLN A 85 29.28 -8.00 1.74
CA GLN A 85 30.73 -8.18 1.70
C GLN A 85 31.21 -8.67 0.34
N GLN A 86 30.48 -9.58 -0.29
CA GLN A 86 30.85 -10.14 -1.60
C GLN A 86 30.81 -9.10 -2.73
N TYR A 87 29.91 -8.11 -2.65
CA TYR A 87 29.76 -7.04 -3.65
C TYR A 87 30.40 -5.70 -3.23
N SER A 88 31.40 -5.72 -2.35
CA SER A 88 31.97 -4.54 -1.65
C SER A 88 32.64 -3.47 -2.53
N THR A 89 32.86 -3.71 -3.83
CA THR A 89 33.41 -2.70 -4.76
C THR A 89 32.40 -1.64 -5.18
N CYS A 90 31.12 -1.83 -4.86
CA CYS A 90 30.08 -0.85 -5.16
C CYS A 90 29.37 -0.53 -3.85
N SER A 91 28.92 0.72 -3.69
CA SER A 91 27.98 1.16 -2.64
C SER A 91 26.59 0.51 -2.84
N ALA A 92 26.57 -0.82 -2.84
CA ALA A 92 25.63 -1.74 -3.48
C ALA A 92 24.86 -2.58 -2.47
N ALA A 93 24.87 -2.20 -1.18
CA ALA A 93 24.02 -2.80 -0.15
C ALA A 93 22.50 -2.70 -0.46
N HIS A 94 22.14 -2.01 -1.55
CA HIS A 94 20.79 -1.85 -2.11
C HIS A 94 20.55 -2.53 -3.46
N LEU A 95 21.53 -3.17 -4.11
CA LEU A 95 21.40 -3.62 -5.50
C LEU A 95 20.45 -4.82 -5.66
N PHE A 96 20.34 -5.70 -4.66
CA PHE A 96 19.37 -6.78 -4.74
C PHE A 96 17.97 -6.35 -4.30
N ASN A 97 17.07 -6.32 -5.28
CA ASN A 97 15.66 -6.15 -5.02
C ASN A 97 15.12 -7.37 -4.24
N ARG A 98 14.77 -7.15 -2.96
CA ARG A 98 14.19 -8.19 -2.09
C ARG A 98 12.95 -8.86 -2.68
N LYS A 99 12.23 -8.16 -3.57
CA LYS A 99 11.13 -8.76 -4.34
C LYS A 99 11.62 -9.95 -5.17
N ILE A 100 12.70 -9.77 -5.93
CA ILE A 100 13.25 -10.79 -6.83
C ILE A 100 13.81 -11.94 -5.99
N LEU A 101 14.57 -11.64 -4.93
CA LEU A 101 15.08 -12.68 -4.01
C LEU A 101 13.95 -13.52 -3.38
N ALA A 102 12.86 -12.87 -2.96
CA ALA A 102 11.71 -13.58 -2.40
C ALA A 102 10.93 -14.39 -3.46
N GLN A 103 11.02 -14.02 -4.74
CA GLN A 103 10.43 -14.80 -5.83
C GLN A 103 11.31 -16.01 -6.17
N LEU A 104 12.63 -15.83 -6.28
CA LEU A 104 13.58 -16.93 -6.49
C LEU A 104 13.49 -17.94 -5.34
N ALA A 105 13.43 -17.49 -4.09
CA ALA A 105 13.28 -18.36 -2.93
C ALA A 105 11.97 -19.21 -2.94
N LEU A 106 10.96 -18.80 -3.71
CA LEU A 106 9.70 -19.55 -3.86
C LEU A 106 9.71 -20.49 -5.07
N TYR A 107 10.35 -20.10 -6.17
CA TYR A 107 10.32 -20.85 -7.43
C TYR A 107 11.51 -21.78 -7.62
N ASP A 108 12.72 -21.34 -7.25
CA ASP A 108 13.98 -22.11 -7.37
C ASP A 108 14.33 -22.82 -6.05
N GLY A 109 13.32 -23.11 -5.24
CA GLY A 109 13.45 -23.66 -3.88
C GLY A 109 13.31 -25.17 -3.81
#